data_AF-A0A2V8A0B5-F1
#
_entry.id   AF-A0A2V8A0B5-F1
#
_cell.length_a   1.000
_cell.length_b   1.000
_cell.length_c   1.000
_cell.angle_alpha   90.00
_cell.angle_beta   90.00
_cell.angle_gamma   90.00
#
_symmetry.space_group_name_H-M   'P 1'
#
loop_
_entity.id
_entity.type
_entity.pdbx_description
1 polymer ?
#
loop_
_entity_poly.entity_id
_entity_poly.type
_entity_poly.pdbx_seq_one_letter_code
_entity_poly.pdbx_strand_id
1 'polypeptide(L)'
;MAQPLVLIVEDDPETRHFYGECFARGGFSTREAHNGHQAHGIELCRRLRADARTRSIPVLAITGYEDRQYPDRILAAGADQVLIKPCDPAVLVREVRRLLSK
;
A
#
# COMPACT_ATOMS: atom_id res chain seq x y z
N MET A 1 -23.65 0.84 4.31
CA MET A 1 -22.33 0.97 4.99
C MET A 1 -21.41 1.72 4.04
N ALA A 2 -20.54 2.61 4.54
CA ALA A 2 -19.58 3.30 3.70
C ALA A 2 -18.54 2.31 3.16
N GLN A 3 -18.14 2.46 1.89
CA GLN A 3 -17.07 1.64 1.32
C GLN A 3 -15.74 1.98 2.01
N PRO A 4 -14.90 0.99 2.36
CA PRO A 4 -13.58 1.27 2.91
C PRO A 4 -12.74 2.05 1.90
N LEU A 5 -11.97 3.00 2.40
CA LEU A 5 -11.10 3.85 1.58
C LEU A 5 -9.70 3.25 1.48
N VAL A 6 -9.17 3.17 0.25
CA VAL A 6 -7.77 2.84 -0.04
C VAL A 6 -7.07 4.09 -0.60
N LEU A 7 -5.97 4.51 0.03
CA LEU A 7 -5.05 5.49 -0.54
C LEU A 7 -3.96 4.77 -1.32
N ILE A 8 -3.85 5.07 -2.61
CA ILE A 8 -2.86 4.49 -3.51
C ILE A 8 -1.74 5.50 -3.71
N VAL A 9 -0.51 5.12 -3.36
CA VAL A 9 0.70 5.93 -3.53
C VAL A 9 1.60 5.23 -4.55
N GLU A 10 1.60 5.74 -5.77
CA GLU A 10 2.37 5.18 -6.90
C GLU A 10 2.70 6.33 -7.86
N ASP A 11 3.95 6.46 -8.28
CA ASP A 11 4.41 7.53 -9.17
C ASP A 11 4.01 7.26 -10.62
N ASP A 12 4.11 6.00 -11.05
CA ASP A 12 3.65 5.58 -12.37
C ASP A 12 2.12 5.72 -12.51
N PRO A 13 1.62 6.60 -13.41
CA PRO A 13 0.19 6.87 -13.55
C PRO A 13 -0.61 5.67 -14.06
N GLU A 14 -0.02 4.82 -14.90
CA GLU A 14 -0.70 3.65 -15.45
C GLU A 14 -0.93 2.60 -14.36
N THR A 15 0.13 2.27 -13.60
CA THR A 15 0.05 1.36 -12.45
C THR A 15 -0.90 1.88 -11.39
N ARG A 16 -0.84 3.18 -11.08
CA ARG A 16 -1.72 3.81 -10.09
C ARG A 16 -3.19 3.71 -10.50
N HIS A 17 -3.50 4.05 -11.75
CA HIS A 17 -4.85 3.97 -12.29
C HIS A 17 -5.36 2.52 -12.30
N PHE A 18 -4.53 1.58 -12.74
CA PHE A 18 -4.84 0.16 -12.74
C PHE A 18 -5.19 -0.35 -11.34
N TYR A 19 -4.40 -0.03 -10.32
CA TYR A 19 -4.73 -0.38 -8.93
C TYR A 19 -6.03 0.28 -8.46
N GLY A 20 -6.27 1.53 -8.86
CA GLY A 20 -7.52 2.25 -8.62
C GLY A 20 -8.74 1.48 -9.12
N GLU A 21 -8.71 1.03 -10.37
CA GLU A 21 -9.79 0.22 -10.96
C GLU A 21 -9.95 -1.13 -10.25
N CYS A 22 -8.85 -1.80 -9.92
CA CYS A 22 -8.89 -3.08 -9.23
C CYS A 22 -9.60 -2.98 -7.87
N PHE A 23 -9.28 -1.94 -7.09
CA PHE A 23 -9.92 -1.68 -5.81
C PHE A 23 -11.37 -1.23 -5.95
N ALA A 24 -11.68 -0.36 -6.92
CA ALA A 24 -13.05 0.05 -7.20
C ALA A 24 -13.96 -1.15 -7.52
N ARG A 25 -13.49 -2.06 -8.40
CA ARG A 25 -14.18 -3.32 -8.72
C ARG A 25 -14.28 -4.26 -7.50
N GLY A 26 -13.31 -4.16 -6.59
CA GLY A 26 -13.29 -4.85 -5.29
C GLY A 26 -14.24 -4.28 -4.23
N GLY A 27 -14.97 -3.19 -4.53
CA GLY A 27 -15.92 -2.55 -3.62
C GLY A 27 -15.30 -1.51 -2.67
N PHE A 28 -14.12 -0.99 -3.00
CA PHE A 28 -13.44 0.04 -2.23
C PHE A 28 -13.63 1.42 -2.88
N SER A 29 -13.67 2.46 -2.03
CA SER A 29 -13.40 3.82 -2.50
C SER A 29 -11.90 4.03 -2.60
N THR A 30 -11.44 4.81 -3.57
CA THR A 30 -10.01 5.05 -3.81
C THR A 30 -9.66 6.53 -3.74
N ARG A 31 -8.47 6.82 -3.22
CA ARG A 31 -7.79 8.12 -3.34
C ARG A 31 -6.39 7.87 -3.85
N GLU A 32 -5.89 8.81 -4.62
CA GLU A 32 -4.60 8.68 -5.28
C GLU A 32 -3.63 9.77 -4.81
N ALA A 33 -2.38 9.38 -4.61
CA ALA A 33 -1.26 10.29 -4.44
C ALA A 33 -0.16 9.90 -5.44
N HIS A 34 0.26 10.88 -6.24
CA HIS A 34 1.31 10.74 -7.25
C HIS A 34 2.72 10.89 -6.64
N ASN A 35 2.81 11.28 -5.37
CA ASN A 35 4.05 11.33 -4.61
C ASN A 35 3.79 11.03 -3.13
N GLY A 36 4.62 10.18 -2.54
CA GLY A 36 4.86 10.23 -1.09
C GLY A 36 6.03 11.19 -0.90
N HIS A 37 5.79 12.47 -0.59
CA HIS A 37 6.85 13.50 -0.52
C HIS A 37 8.18 12.96 0.07
N GLN A 38 9.20 12.81 -0.80
CA GLN A 38 10.63 12.59 -0.52
C GLN A 38 11.01 11.48 0.48
N ALA A 39 10.25 10.41 0.60
CA ALA A 39 10.61 9.28 1.44
C ALA A 39 10.46 7.98 0.64
N HIS A 40 11.57 7.32 0.35
CA HIS A 40 11.59 5.91 -0.06
C HIS A 40 10.60 5.11 0.83
N GLY A 41 9.91 4.09 0.29
CA GLY A 41 8.79 3.42 0.96
C GLY A 41 9.03 3.03 2.44
N ILE A 42 10.27 2.68 2.79
CA ILE A 42 10.74 2.44 4.17
C ILE A 42 10.54 3.68 5.07
N GLU A 43 11.02 4.84 4.64
CA GLU A 43 10.96 6.06 5.42
C GLU A 43 9.52 6.59 5.55
N LEU A 44 8.70 6.39 4.51
CA LEU A 44 7.27 6.68 4.60
C LEU A 44 6.60 5.81 5.68
N CYS A 45 6.90 4.51 5.71
CA CYS A 45 6.36 3.62 6.75
C CYS A 45 6.74 4.11 8.16
N ARG A 46 8.01 4.49 8.37
CA ARG A 46 8.47 5.02 9.66
C ARG A 46 7.71 6.28 10.07
N ARG A 47 7.55 7.23 9.15
CA ARG A 47 6.81 8.48 9.40
C ARG A 47 5.35 8.21 9.73
N LEU A 48 4.70 7.30 9.00
CA LEU A 48 3.30 6.92 9.26
C LEU A 48 3.14 6.27 10.64
N ARG A 49 4.10 5.45 11.08
CA ARG A 49 4.07 4.84 12.42
C ARG A 49 4.43 5.80 13.55
N ALA A 50 5.22 6.83 13.28
CA ALA A 50 5.60 7.83 14.27
C ALA A 50 4.47 8.83 14.61
N ASP A 51 3.55 9.11 13.67
CA ASP A 51 2.44 10.03 13.90
C ASP A 51 1.20 9.30 14.45
N ALA A 52 0.70 9.75 15.61
CA ALA A 52 -0.46 9.17 16.29
C ALA A 52 -1.74 9.14 15.42
N ARG A 53 -1.87 10.06 14.46
CA ARG A 53 -3.02 10.14 13.55
C ARG A 53 -3.00 9.06 12.47
N THR A 54 -1.83 8.52 12.14
CA THR A 54 -1.64 7.57 11.04
C THR A 54 -1.13 6.21 11.48
N ARG A 55 -0.62 6.08 12.71
CA ARG A 55 0.05 4.85 13.18
C ARG A 55 -0.80 3.59 13.14
N SER A 56 -2.12 3.71 13.18
CA SER A 56 -3.06 2.58 13.12
C SER A 56 -3.56 2.26 11.72
N ILE A 57 -3.24 3.08 10.70
CA ILE A 57 -3.68 2.84 9.33
C ILE A 57 -2.91 1.63 8.77
N PRO A 58 -3.56 0.59 8.24
CA PRO A 58 -2.86 -0.53 7.64
C PRO A 58 -2.05 -0.10 6.41
N VAL A 59 -0.82 -0.61 6.28
CA VAL A 59 0.10 -0.30 5.18
C VAL A 59 0.45 -1.57 4.44
N LEU A 60 -0.01 -1.66 3.18
CA LEU A 60 0.42 -2.66 2.21
C LEU A 60 1.46 -2.03 1.29
N ALA A 61 2.71 -2.50 1.35
CA ALA A 61 3.74 -2.06 0.43
C ALA A 61 3.80 -2.97 -0.81
N ILE A 62 4.13 -2.39 -1.96
CA ILE A 62 4.30 -3.12 -3.22
C ILE A 62 5.68 -2.73 -3.78
N THR A 63 6.53 -3.71 -4.07
CA THR A 63 7.93 -3.44 -4.46
C THR A 63 8.41 -4.34 -5.58
N GLY A 64 9.19 -3.79 -6.52
CA GLY A 64 9.86 -4.54 -7.58
C GLY A 64 11.38 -4.65 -7.40
N TYR A 65 11.93 -4.25 -6.24
CA TYR A 65 13.37 -4.28 -6.04
C TYR A 65 13.91 -5.72 -6.00
N GLU A 66 15.03 -5.95 -6.69
CA GLU A 66 15.72 -7.25 -6.76
C GLU A 66 16.46 -7.61 -5.46
N ASP A 67 16.68 -6.63 -4.57
CA ASP A 67 17.27 -6.85 -3.26
C ASP A 67 16.33 -7.69 -2.38
N ARG A 68 16.73 -8.94 -2.15
CA ARG A 68 15.99 -9.92 -1.33
C ARG A 68 15.72 -9.44 0.09
N GLN A 69 16.52 -8.52 0.62
CA GLN A 69 16.35 -7.99 1.98
C GLN A 69 15.39 -6.78 2.01
N TYR A 70 15.04 -6.21 0.87
CA TYR A 70 14.21 -5.01 0.81
C TYR A 70 12.80 -5.21 1.41
N PRO A 71 12.09 -6.33 1.17
CA PRO A 71 10.82 -6.61 1.82
C PRO A 71 10.92 -6.66 3.35
N ASP A 72 11.95 -7.31 3.88
CA ASP A 72 12.17 -7.42 5.33
C ASP A 72 12.42 -6.04 5.96
N ARG A 73 13.15 -5.17 5.25
CA ARG A 73 13.40 -3.79 5.70
C ARG A 73 12.14 -2.94 5.72
N ILE A 74 11.23 -3.13 4.77
CA ILE A 74 9.93 -2.44 4.75
C ILE A 74 9.03 -2.93 5.89
N LEU A 75 8.98 -4.25 6.13
CA LEU A 75 8.26 -4.82 7.27
C LEU A 75 8.80 -4.29 8.60
N ALA A 76 10.12 -4.29 8.78
CA ALA A 76 10.78 -3.75 9.97
C ALA A 76 10.54 -2.23 10.15
N ALA A 77 10.30 -1.50 9.06
CA ALA A 77 9.93 -0.09 9.10
C ALA A 77 8.44 0.16 9.45
N GLY A 78 7.66 -0.91 9.57
CA GLY A 78 6.29 -0.86 10.08
C GLY A 78 5.20 -1.11 9.03
N ALA A 79 5.52 -1.57 7.81
CA ALA A 79 4.47 -2.07 6.92
C ALA A 79 3.82 -3.34 7.50
N ASP A 80 2.52 -3.53 7.26
CA ASP A 80 1.78 -4.71 7.73
C ASP A 80 1.89 -5.90 6.77
N GLN A 81 2.20 -5.61 5.50
CA GLN A 81 2.38 -6.60 4.46
C GLN A 81 3.20 -6.02 3.29
N VAL A 82 3.92 -6.89 2.58
CA VAL A 82 4.64 -6.56 1.34
C VAL A 82 4.22 -7.53 0.23
N LEU A 83 3.95 -6.98 -0.96
CA LEU A 83 3.80 -7.74 -2.20
C LEU A 83 4.94 -7.40 -3.17
N ILE A 84 5.34 -8.39 -3.96
CA ILE A 84 6.37 -8.22 -4.99
C ILE A 84 5.71 -7.93 -6.34
N LYS A 85 6.23 -6.95 -7.09
CA LYS A 85 5.82 -6.68 -8.48
C LYS A 85 6.42 -7.75 -9.41
N PRO A 86 5.68 -8.25 -10.42
CA PRO A 86 4.26 -8.02 -10.65
C PRO A 86 3.40 -8.82 -9.66
N CYS A 87 2.30 -8.25 -9.19
CA CYS A 87 1.33 -8.93 -8.33
C CYS A 87 -0.04 -9.01 -9.01
N ASP A 88 -0.73 -10.14 -8.81
CA ASP A 88 -2.09 -10.35 -9.32
C ASP A 88 -3.08 -9.36 -8.63
N PRO A 89 -3.92 -8.64 -9.41
CA PRO A 89 -4.97 -7.78 -8.87
C PRO A 89 -5.88 -8.42 -7.82
N ALA A 90 -6.23 -9.70 -7.98
CA ALA A 90 -7.06 -10.41 -7.03
C ALA A 90 -6.32 -10.60 -5.69
N VAL A 91 -5.00 -10.80 -5.73
CA VAL A 91 -4.15 -10.86 -4.54
C VAL A 91 -4.11 -9.49 -3.84
N LEU A 92 -3.97 -8.40 -4.59
CA LEU A 92 -3.98 -7.04 -4.07
C LEU A 92 -5.27 -6.75 -3.27
N VAL A 93 -6.43 -7.02 -3.87
CA VAL A 93 -7.75 -6.83 -3.25
C VAL A 93 -7.91 -7.72 -2.01
N ARG A 94 -7.49 -8.98 -2.10
CA ARG A 94 -7.57 -9.95 -0.99
C ARG A 94 -6.72 -9.52 0.21
N GLU A 95 -5.49 -9.07 -0.02
CA GLU A 95 -4.61 -8.65 1.08
C GLU A 95 -5.13 -7.41 1.79
N VAL A 96 -5.67 -6.42 1.06
CA VAL A 96 -6.29 -5.25 1.70
C VAL A 96 -7.49 -5.65 2.55
N ARG A 97 -8.36 -6.57 2.06
CA ARG A 97 -9.47 -7.09 2.89
C ARG A 97 -8.99 -7.77 4.16
N ARG A 98 -7.94 -8.60 4.06
CA ARG A 98 -7.34 -9.30 5.20
C ARG A 98 -6.76 -8.31 6.22
N LEU A 99 -6.17 -7.21 5.77
CA LEU A 99 -5.61 -6.19 6.66
C LEU A 99 -6.71 -5.41 7.40
N LEU A 100 -7.86 -5.18 6.78
CA LEU A 100 -9.00 -4.49 7.40
C LEU A 100 -9.82 -5.37 8.35
N SER A 101 -9.63 -6.70 8.30
CA SER A 101 -10.34 -7.66 9.17
C SER A 101 -9.54 -8.05 10.43
N LYS A 102 -8.42 -7.38 10.70
CA LYS A 102 -7.63 -7.53 11.92
C LYS A 102 -8.08 -6.52 12.96
#